data_AF-Q4DXX3-F1
#
_entry.id   AF-Q4DXX3-F1
#
_cell.length_a   1.000
_cell.length_b   1.000
_cell.length_c   1.000
_cell.angle_alpha   90.00
_cell.angle_beta   90.00
_cell.angle_gamma   90.00
#
_symmetry.space_group_name_H-M   'P 1'
#
loop_
_entity.id
_entity.type
_entity.pdbx_description
1 polymer ?
#
loop_
_entity_poly.entity_id
_entity_poly.type
_entity_poly.pdbx_seq_one_letter_code
_entity_poly.pdbx_strand_id
1 'polypeptide(L)'
;MSSDKIFDIIFNMKFTMKQMNKSANAAERASEKEKLLVKKALEKGNPEAARIYAQNAIRKKNESLNYLRLASRIDAAVSRIQTAEQMRAVNKSMASTVRGMAKVMESMDPMKIAHVMDEFERQTGTLDVNLGTMDAAFESTQAGTVPVGEVDSLMDQIAAENNLEISSKMSGVPLHSQVRPVVATRTDVEGR
;
A
#
# COMPACT_ATOMS: atom_id res chain seq x y z
N MET A 1 24.66 3.48 15.21
CA MET A 1 24.18 4.70 15.90
C MET A 1 22.72 4.53 16.31
N SER A 2 22.35 4.95 17.52
CA SER A 2 20.95 5.04 17.99
C SER A 2 20.18 6.07 17.13
N SER A 3 18.87 5.88 16.93
CA SER A 3 18.03 6.80 16.14
C SER A 3 18.16 8.24 16.61
N ASP A 4 18.20 8.44 17.94
CA ASP A 4 18.31 9.76 18.56
C ASP A 4 19.56 10.51 18.10
N LYS A 5 20.71 9.82 18.00
CA LYS A 5 21.96 10.44 17.52
C LYS A 5 21.85 10.89 16.06
N ILE A 6 21.10 10.17 15.22
CA ILE A 6 20.87 10.58 13.82
C ILE A 6 19.98 11.81 13.77
N PHE A 7 18.94 11.86 14.60
CA PHE A 7 18.07 13.02 14.72
C PHE A 7 18.87 14.27 15.16
N ASP A 8 19.74 14.14 16.17
CA ASP A 8 20.60 15.23 16.64
C ASP A 8 21.54 15.73 15.54
N ILE A 9 22.15 14.82 14.77
CA ILE A 9 23.00 15.17 13.63
C ILE A 9 22.19 15.94 12.58
N ILE A 10 21.02 15.43 12.18
CA ILE A 10 20.16 16.10 11.20
C ILE A 10 19.74 17.48 11.71
N PHE A 11 19.36 17.60 12.97
CA PHE A 11 18.96 18.87 13.58
C PHE A 11 20.10 19.89 13.56
N ASN A 12 21.29 19.50 14.02
CA ASN A 12 22.48 20.35 14.01
C ASN A 12 22.83 20.78 12.58
N MET A 13 22.79 19.86 11.61
CA MET A 13 23.05 20.17 10.21
C MET A 13 22.01 21.14 9.62
N LYS A 14 20.72 20.95 9.90
CA LYS A 14 19.66 21.88 9.47
C LYS A 14 19.84 23.26 10.10
N PHE A 15 20.27 23.33 11.35
CA PHE A 15 20.59 24.59 12.02
C PHE A 15 21.78 25.29 11.35
N THR A 16 22.87 24.56 11.08
CA THR A 16 24.04 25.09 10.36
C THR A 16 23.65 25.58 8.96
N MET A 17 22.85 24.81 8.21
CA MET A 17 22.32 25.23 6.91
C MET A 17 21.56 26.57 7.00
N LYS A 18 20.66 26.70 7.99
CA LYS A 18 19.90 27.95 8.21
C LYS A 18 20.83 29.12 8.54
N GLN A 19 21.86 28.88 9.36
CA GLN A 19 22.88 29.89 9.66
C GLN A 19 23.67 30.30 8.42
N MET A 20 24.04 29.35 7.55
CA MET A 20 24.70 29.65 6.28
C MET A 20 23.80 30.47 5.34
N ASN A 21 22.52 30.14 5.24
CA ASN A 21 21.55 30.94 4.47
C ASN A 21 21.42 32.37 5.02
N LYS A 22 21.45 32.55 6.34
CA LYS A 22 21.46 33.88 6.97
C LYS A 22 22.73 34.65 6.63
N SER A 23 23.90 34.01 6.69
CA SER A 23 25.18 34.61 6.31
C SER A 23 25.22 34.97 4.82
N ALA A 24 24.67 34.11 3.94
CA ALA A 24 24.53 34.40 2.50
C ALA A 24 23.72 35.68 2.27
N ASN A 25 22.54 35.77 2.88
CA ASN A 25 21.67 36.94 2.76
C ASN A 25 22.32 38.22 3.34
N ALA A 26 23.08 38.10 4.43
CA ALA A 26 23.81 39.23 5.00
C ALA A 26 24.93 39.71 4.07
N ALA A 27 25.71 38.80 3.49
CA ALA A 27 26.76 39.11 2.52
C ALA A 27 26.18 39.70 1.22
N GLU A 28 25.02 39.21 0.77
CA GLU A 28 24.31 39.77 -0.38
C GLU A 28 23.89 41.22 -0.13
N ARG A 29 23.28 41.51 1.03
CA ARG A 29 22.91 42.88 1.41
C ARG A 29 24.12 43.79 1.52
N ALA A 30 25.25 43.29 2.02
CA ALA A 30 26.50 44.04 2.06
C ALA A 30 27.02 44.35 0.65
N SER A 31 26.95 43.40 -0.28
CA SER A 31 27.25 43.61 -1.70
C SER A 31 26.38 44.71 -2.31
N GLU A 32 25.06 44.70 -2.05
CA GLU A 32 24.16 45.75 -2.57
C GLU A 32 24.47 47.14 -1.99
N LYS A 33 24.84 47.22 -0.71
CA LYS A 33 25.29 48.49 -0.10
C LYS A 33 26.54 49.03 -0.79
N GLU A 34 27.51 48.17 -1.08
CA GLU A 34 28.72 48.57 -1.80
C GLU A 34 28.40 49.05 -3.22
N LYS A 35 27.48 48.40 -3.95
CA LYS A 35 27.02 48.87 -5.26
C LYS A 35 26.40 50.26 -5.21
N LEU A 36 25.65 50.58 -4.15
CA LEU A 36 25.12 51.93 -3.96
C LEU A 36 26.25 52.96 -3.72
N LEU A 37 27.32 52.57 -3.03
CA LEU A 37 28.50 53.43 -2.87
C LEU A 37 29.25 53.64 -4.19
N VAL A 38 29.35 52.61 -5.05
CA VAL A 38 29.88 52.75 -6.42
C VAL A 38 29.11 53.83 -7.18
N LYS A 39 27.77 53.75 -7.17
CA LYS A 39 26.92 54.73 -7.86
C LYS A 39 27.19 56.16 -7.35
N LYS A 40 27.22 56.34 -6.03
CA LYS A 40 27.50 57.65 -5.40
C LYS A 40 28.91 58.16 -5.72
N ALA A 41 29.92 57.29 -5.79
CA ALA A 41 31.28 57.69 -6.12
C ALA A 41 31.40 58.14 -7.59
N LEU A 42 30.70 57.46 -8.51
CA LEU A 42 30.62 57.84 -9.92
C LEU A 42 29.91 59.19 -10.10
N GLU A 43 28.79 59.41 -9.41
CA GLU A 43 28.06 60.69 -9.43
C GLU A 43 28.94 61.86 -8.92
N LYS A 44 29.87 61.59 -8.01
CA LYS A 44 30.83 62.57 -7.49
C LYS A 44 32.08 62.73 -8.34
N GLY A 45 32.19 62.02 -9.47
CA GLY A 45 33.37 62.06 -10.33
C GLY A 45 34.63 61.45 -9.70
N ASN A 46 34.50 60.52 -8.74
CA ASN A 46 35.62 59.82 -8.12
C ASN A 46 35.72 58.35 -8.61
N PRO A 47 36.39 58.11 -9.76
CA PRO A 47 36.47 56.77 -10.35
C PRO A 47 37.34 55.80 -9.53
N GLU A 48 38.34 56.28 -8.79
CA GLU A 48 39.18 55.42 -7.95
C GLU A 48 38.39 54.83 -6.78
N ALA A 49 37.63 55.68 -6.06
CA ALA A 49 36.75 55.22 -4.99
C ALA A 49 35.68 54.26 -5.53
N ALA A 50 35.09 54.57 -6.69
CA ALA A 50 34.12 53.69 -7.35
C ALA A 50 34.71 52.30 -7.64
N ARG A 51 35.97 52.23 -8.07
CA ARG A 51 36.68 50.96 -8.32
C ARG A 51 36.86 50.14 -7.04
N ILE A 52 37.24 50.76 -5.94
CA ILE A 52 37.41 50.08 -4.64
C ILE A 52 36.08 49.52 -4.13
N TYR A 53 35.01 50.32 -4.15
CA TYR A 53 33.68 49.86 -3.76
C TYR A 53 33.17 48.72 -4.67
N ALA A 54 33.46 48.77 -5.97
CA ALA A 54 33.09 47.70 -6.90
C ALA A 54 33.80 46.39 -6.58
N GLN A 55 35.10 46.43 -6.25
CA GLN A 55 35.85 45.25 -5.81
C GLN A 55 35.26 44.66 -4.52
N ASN A 56 34.90 45.51 -3.56
CA ASN A 56 34.25 45.08 -2.32
C ASN A 56 32.88 44.42 -2.59
N ALA A 57 32.07 45.01 -3.48
CA ALA A 57 30.79 44.44 -3.88
C ALA A 57 30.96 43.03 -4.47
N ILE A 58 31.90 42.87 -5.41
CA ILE A 58 32.18 41.56 -6.04
C ILE A 58 32.65 40.54 -4.99
N ARG A 59 33.55 40.93 -4.10
CA ARG A 59 34.03 40.07 -3.02
C ARG A 59 32.88 39.58 -2.13
N LYS A 60 32.00 40.50 -1.71
CA LYS A 60 30.81 40.17 -0.90
C LYS A 60 29.78 39.33 -1.64
N LYS A 61 29.60 39.55 -2.93
CA LYS A 61 28.75 38.70 -3.78
C LYS A 61 29.30 37.27 -3.85
N ASN A 62 30.61 37.11 -4.03
CA ASN A 62 31.25 35.80 -4.05
C ASN A 62 31.16 35.08 -2.70
N GLU A 63 31.29 35.82 -1.60
CA GLU A 63 31.08 35.32 -0.23
C GLU A 63 29.65 34.80 -0.04
N SER A 64 28.64 35.57 -0.48
CA SER A 64 27.22 35.16 -0.50
C SER A 64 27.01 33.85 -1.26
N LEU A 65 27.54 33.75 -2.48
CA LEU A 65 27.44 32.54 -3.31
C LEU A 65 28.13 31.34 -2.66
N ASN A 66 29.25 31.55 -1.97
CA ASN A 66 29.96 30.48 -1.28
C ASN A 66 29.14 29.93 -0.10
N TYR A 67 28.52 30.81 0.70
CA TYR A 67 27.63 30.39 1.77
C TYR A 67 26.40 29.65 1.24
N LEU A 68 25.80 30.12 0.14
CA LEU A 68 24.65 29.45 -0.48
C LEU A 68 25.03 28.05 -1.00
N ARG A 69 26.19 27.93 -1.64
CA ARG A 69 26.73 26.62 -2.06
C ARG A 69 26.94 25.68 -0.87
N LEU A 70 27.49 26.18 0.23
CA LEU A 70 27.67 25.36 1.43
C LEU A 70 26.33 24.95 2.05
N ALA A 71 25.36 25.85 2.15
CA ALA A 71 24.02 25.53 2.63
C ALA A 71 23.36 24.43 1.78
N SER A 72 23.42 24.55 0.45
CA SER A 72 22.89 23.55 -0.47
C SER A 72 23.56 22.18 -0.32
N ARG A 73 24.89 22.15 -0.11
CA ARG A 73 25.61 20.89 0.15
C ARG A 73 25.20 20.24 1.46
N ILE A 74 24.99 21.03 2.51
CA ILE A 74 24.50 20.54 3.80
C ILE A 74 23.09 19.96 3.64
N ASP A 75 22.21 20.64 2.92
CA ASP A 75 20.85 20.17 2.65
C ASP A 75 20.85 18.82 1.93
N ALA A 76 21.63 18.70 0.84
CA ALA A 76 21.79 17.45 0.12
C ALA A 76 22.33 16.31 1.00
N ALA A 77 23.27 16.61 1.91
CA ALA A 77 23.77 15.63 2.86
C ALA A 77 22.70 15.19 3.87
N VAL A 78 21.91 16.13 4.39
CA VAL A 78 20.77 15.83 5.27
C VAL A 78 19.76 14.93 4.57
N SER A 79 19.37 15.24 3.34
CA SER A 79 18.43 14.40 2.58
C SER A 79 18.93 12.97 2.41
N ARG A 80 20.23 12.80 2.10
CA ARG A 80 20.84 11.46 1.99
C ARG A 80 20.83 10.70 3.31
N ILE A 81 21.10 11.38 4.43
CA ILE A 81 21.03 10.76 5.76
C ILE A 81 19.59 10.32 6.08
N GLN A 82 18.59 11.15 5.76
CA GLN A 82 17.17 10.80 5.95
C GLN A 82 16.77 9.60 5.08
N THR A 83 17.18 9.56 3.81
CA THR A 83 16.93 8.40 2.95
C THR A 83 17.59 7.14 3.51
N ALA A 84 18.82 7.24 4.01
CA ALA A 84 19.52 6.11 4.62
C ALA A 84 18.83 5.62 5.91
N GLU A 85 18.30 6.54 6.73
CA GLU A 85 17.51 6.21 7.91
C GLU A 85 16.20 5.50 7.56
N GLN A 86 15.45 6.02 6.57
CA GLN A 86 14.24 5.39 6.08
C GLN A 86 14.53 3.99 5.51
N MET A 87 15.61 3.83 4.74
CA MET A 87 16.04 2.54 4.21
C MET A 87 16.40 1.57 5.34
N ARG A 88 17.03 2.06 6.40
CA ARG A 88 17.33 1.25 7.59
C ARG A 88 16.05 0.80 8.30
N ALA A 89 15.02 1.66 8.39
CA ALA A 89 13.72 1.29 8.95
C ALA A 89 13.03 0.21 8.11
N VAL A 90 13.05 0.35 6.79
CA VAL A 90 12.54 -0.67 5.84
C VAL A 90 13.28 -1.99 6.03
N ASN A 91 14.62 -1.98 6.08
CA ASN A 91 15.40 -3.20 6.29
C ASN A 91 15.08 -3.87 7.63
N LYS A 92 14.86 -3.09 8.70
CA LYS A 92 14.44 -3.63 10.00
C LYS A 92 13.06 -4.29 9.92
N SER A 93 12.11 -3.66 9.22
CA SER A 93 10.77 -4.21 8.98
C SER A 93 10.86 -5.52 8.19
N MET A 94 11.61 -5.54 7.09
CA MET A 94 11.85 -6.75 6.30
C MET A 94 12.48 -7.86 7.16
N ALA A 95 13.49 -7.55 7.96
CA ALA A 95 14.11 -8.53 8.86
C ALA A 95 13.15 -9.06 9.93
N SER A 96 12.18 -8.26 10.40
CA SER A 96 11.13 -8.75 11.30
C SER A 96 10.11 -9.63 10.57
N THR A 97 9.73 -9.28 9.34
CA THR A 97 8.82 -10.09 8.52
C THR A 97 9.42 -11.45 8.19
N VAL A 98 10.71 -11.49 7.79
CA VAL A 98 11.42 -12.76 7.53
C VAL A 98 11.46 -13.65 8.78
N ARG A 99 11.70 -13.07 9.96
CA ARG A 99 11.64 -13.81 11.24
C ARG A 99 10.22 -14.30 11.55
N GLY A 100 9.20 -13.49 11.29
CA GLY A 100 7.80 -13.89 11.43
C GLY A 100 7.45 -15.07 10.51
N MET A 101 7.86 -14.99 9.24
CA MET A 101 7.68 -16.08 8.28
C MET A 101 8.43 -17.35 8.69
N ALA A 102 9.68 -17.24 9.16
CA ALA A 102 10.44 -18.39 9.65
C ALA A 102 9.71 -19.11 10.80
N LYS A 103 9.14 -18.36 11.74
CA LYS A 103 8.34 -18.92 12.85
C LYS A 103 7.04 -19.56 12.35
N VAL A 104 6.38 -18.97 11.36
CA VAL A 104 5.18 -19.57 10.74
C VAL A 104 5.55 -20.90 10.08
N MET A 105 6.65 -20.96 9.31
CA MET A 105 7.12 -22.19 8.68
C MET A 105 7.51 -23.27 9.70
N GLU A 106 8.14 -22.90 10.81
CA GLU A 106 8.44 -23.84 11.90
C GLU A 106 7.17 -24.38 12.58
N SER A 107 6.10 -23.58 12.62
CA SER A 107 4.80 -24.01 13.13
C SER A 107 3.99 -24.86 12.15
N MET A 108 4.37 -24.91 10.86
CA MET A 108 3.84 -25.84 9.87
C MET A 108 4.39 -27.25 10.15
N ASP A 109 3.95 -27.81 11.26
CA ASP A 109 4.25 -29.18 11.67
C ASP A 109 3.37 -30.14 10.83
N PRO A 110 3.96 -30.99 9.97
CA PRO A 110 3.22 -31.95 9.16
C PRO A 110 2.29 -32.84 10.00
N MET A 111 2.65 -33.14 11.25
CA MET A 111 1.81 -33.94 12.15
C MET A 111 0.53 -33.21 12.54
N LYS A 112 0.61 -31.90 12.80
CA LYS A 112 -0.59 -31.07 13.07
C LYS A 112 -1.47 -30.97 11.83
N ILE A 113 -0.86 -30.83 10.65
CA ILE A 113 -1.60 -30.78 9.38
C ILE A 113 -2.32 -32.11 9.13
N ALA A 114 -1.64 -33.25 9.29
CA ALA A 114 -2.24 -34.57 9.17
C ALA A 114 -3.40 -34.76 10.15
N HIS A 115 -3.21 -34.42 11.43
CA HIS A 115 -4.28 -34.51 12.43
C HIS A 115 -5.51 -33.65 12.09
N VAL A 116 -5.29 -32.44 11.59
CA VAL A 116 -6.40 -31.56 11.14
C VAL A 116 -7.09 -32.13 9.90
N MET A 117 -6.37 -32.77 8.98
CA MET A 117 -6.97 -33.47 7.84
C MET A 117 -7.77 -34.70 8.27
N ASP A 118 -7.28 -35.52 9.20
CA ASP A 118 -8.02 -36.68 9.70
C ASP A 118 -9.34 -36.27 10.38
N GLU A 119 -9.32 -35.21 11.20
CA GLU A 119 -10.55 -34.65 11.79
C GLU A 119 -11.49 -34.05 10.75
N PHE A 120 -10.96 -33.40 9.71
CA PHE A 120 -11.75 -32.90 8.60
C PHE A 120 -12.41 -34.03 7.80
N GLU A 121 -11.67 -35.10 7.48
CA GLU A 121 -12.20 -36.31 6.82
C GLU A 121 -13.28 -36.99 7.67
N ARG A 122 -13.09 -37.05 8.99
CA ARG A 122 -14.11 -37.56 9.91
C ARG A 122 -15.37 -36.71 9.91
N GLN A 123 -15.23 -35.39 9.94
CA GLN A 123 -16.37 -34.45 9.95
C GLN A 123 -17.10 -34.41 8.61
N THR A 124 -16.37 -34.37 7.50
CA THR A 124 -16.94 -34.43 6.15
C THR A 124 -17.62 -35.77 5.89
N GLY A 125 -17.01 -36.89 6.30
CA GLY A 125 -17.66 -38.20 6.25
C GLY A 125 -18.91 -38.28 7.13
N THR A 126 -18.90 -37.68 8.32
CA THR A 126 -20.11 -37.57 9.16
C THR A 126 -21.17 -36.69 8.50
N LEU A 127 -20.76 -35.60 7.84
CA LEU A 127 -21.64 -34.75 7.05
C LEU A 127 -22.23 -35.50 5.87
N ASP A 128 -21.46 -36.33 5.16
CA ASP A 128 -21.95 -37.16 4.05
C ASP A 128 -22.91 -38.25 4.54
N VAL A 129 -22.67 -38.85 5.71
CA VAL A 129 -23.62 -39.79 6.33
C VAL A 129 -24.87 -39.06 6.81
N ASN A 130 -24.74 -37.86 7.37
CA ASN A 130 -25.88 -37.05 7.80
C ASN A 130 -26.67 -36.52 6.61
N LEU A 131 -26.02 -36.13 5.51
CA LEU A 131 -26.67 -35.75 4.26
C LEU A 131 -27.29 -36.96 3.60
N GLY A 132 -26.67 -38.14 3.63
CA GLY A 132 -27.25 -39.37 3.10
C GLY A 132 -28.44 -39.89 3.92
N THR A 133 -28.40 -39.75 5.24
CA THR A 133 -29.54 -40.10 6.13
C THR A 133 -30.60 -39.01 6.15
N MET A 134 -30.22 -37.74 6.02
CA MET A 134 -31.15 -36.65 5.75
C MET A 134 -31.75 -36.81 4.37
N ASP A 135 -31.04 -37.21 3.33
CA ASP A 135 -31.59 -37.50 2.01
C ASP A 135 -32.53 -38.70 2.09
N ALA A 136 -32.21 -39.77 2.83
CA ALA A 136 -33.15 -40.88 3.03
C ALA A 136 -34.38 -40.47 3.87
N ALA A 137 -34.20 -39.63 4.89
CA ALA A 137 -35.30 -39.12 5.71
C ALA A 137 -36.13 -38.07 4.94
N PHE A 138 -35.50 -37.18 4.20
CA PHE A 138 -36.15 -36.21 3.31
C PHE A 138 -36.80 -36.92 2.14
N GLU A 139 -36.24 -37.97 1.54
CA GLU A 139 -36.92 -38.77 0.53
C GLU A 139 -38.15 -39.47 1.14
N SER A 140 -38.08 -39.89 2.40
CA SER A 140 -39.24 -40.39 3.15
C SER A 140 -40.25 -39.30 3.59
N THR A 141 -39.88 -38.01 3.58
CA THR A 141 -40.76 -36.91 4.06
C THR A 141 -41.14 -35.89 2.95
N GLN A 142 -40.42 -35.84 1.84
CA GLN A 142 -40.73 -35.10 0.60
C GLN A 142 -41.59 -35.92 -0.37
N ALA A 143 -42.17 -37.02 0.09
CA ALA A 143 -43.52 -37.41 -0.34
C ALA A 143 -44.59 -36.39 0.11
N GLY A 144 -44.20 -35.30 0.79
CA GLY A 144 -44.97 -34.06 0.91
C GLY A 144 -45.00 -33.32 -0.41
N THR A 145 -45.82 -33.85 -1.32
CA THR A 145 -46.38 -33.15 -2.47
C THR A 145 -46.60 -31.68 -2.16
N VAL A 146 -45.88 -30.78 -2.84
CA VAL A 146 -46.43 -29.45 -3.04
C VAL A 146 -47.73 -29.68 -3.82
N PRO A 147 -48.92 -29.35 -3.27
CA PRO A 147 -50.15 -29.55 -4.01
C PRO A 147 -50.03 -28.73 -5.29
N VAL A 148 -50.08 -29.39 -6.45
CA VAL A 148 -49.90 -28.72 -7.75
C VAL A 148 -50.84 -27.50 -7.89
N GLY A 149 -52.03 -27.57 -7.29
CA GLY A 149 -52.97 -26.45 -7.24
C GLY A 149 -52.52 -25.21 -6.46
N GLU A 150 -51.66 -25.34 -5.45
CA GLU A 150 -51.12 -24.19 -4.71
C GLU A 150 -50.01 -23.47 -5.50
N VAL A 151 -49.23 -24.21 -6.30
CA VAL A 151 -48.20 -23.63 -7.17
C VAL A 151 -48.83 -22.88 -8.33
N ASP A 152 -49.82 -23.48 -8.98
CA ASP A 152 -50.53 -22.82 -10.09
C ASP A 152 -51.28 -21.58 -9.58
N SER A 153 -51.94 -21.65 -8.41
CA SER A 153 -52.57 -20.48 -7.80
C SER A 153 -51.58 -19.37 -7.41
N LEU A 154 -50.38 -19.72 -6.94
CA LEU A 154 -49.35 -18.73 -6.61
C LEU A 154 -48.76 -18.09 -7.88
N MET A 155 -48.55 -18.88 -8.93
CA MET A 155 -48.06 -18.36 -10.21
C MET A 155 -49.09 -17.43 -10.87
N ASP A 156 -50.38 -17.77 -10.83
CA ASP A 156 -51.46 -16.92 -11.34
C ASP A 156 -51.58 -15.61 -10.54
N GLN A 157 -51.43 -15.64 -9.22
CA GLN A 157 -51.41 -14.43 -8.38
C GLN A 157 -50.24 -13.51 -8.72
N ILE A 158 -49.03 -14.06 -8.86
CA ILE A 158 -47.83 -13.26 -9.17
C ILE A 158 -47.89 -12.69 -10.59
N ALA A 159 -48.41 -13.45 -11.56
CA ALA A 159 -48.61 -13.00 -12.94
C ALA A 159 -49.59 -11.83 -13.01
N ALA A 160 -50.69 -11.89 -12.24
CA ALA A 160 -51.66 -10.81 -12.12
C ALA A 160 -51.09 -9.57 -11.40
N GLU A 161 -50.26 -9.73 -10.37
CA GLU A 161 -49.66 -8.62 -9.63
C GLU A 161 -48.55 -7.90 -10.40
N ASN A 162 -47.83 -8.59 -11.29
CA ASN A 162 -46.68 -8.03 -12.01
C ASN A 162 -46.94 -7.78 -13.51
N ASN A 163 -48.20 -7.90 -13.97
CA ASN A 163 -48.57 -7.80 -15.40
C ASN A 163 -47.67 -8.64 -16.32
N LEU A 164 -47.29 -9.84 -15.86
CA LEU A 164 -46.46 -10.75 -16.64
C LEU A 164 -47.37 -11.75 -17.36
N GLU A 165 -47.54 -11.57 -18.68
CA GLU A 165 -48.25 -12.50 -19.55
C GLU A 165 -47.51 -13.85 -19.64
N ILE A 166 -47.77 -14.77 -18.70
CA ILE A 166 -47.24 -16.15 -18.73
C ILE A 166 -48.21 -17.07 -19.50
N SER A 167 -48.70 -16.63 -20.66
CA SER A 167 -49.64 -17.45 -21.46
C SER A 167 -48.99 -18.15 -22.67
N SER A 168 -47.71 -17.91 -23.01
CA SER A 168 -47.17 -18.42 -24.28
C SER A 168 -45.79 -19.11 -24.27
N LYS A 169 -45.19 -19.47 -23.12
CA LYS A 169 -43.87 -20.15 -23.15
C LYS A 169 -43.70 -21.45 -22.35
N MET A 170 -44.76 -22.02 -21.78
CA MET A 170 -44.67 -23.33 -21.09
C MET A 170 -45.05 -24.54 -21.96
N SER A 171 -44.96 -24.44 -23.29
CA SER A 171 -45.00 -25.60 -24.17
C SER A 171 -43.67 -26.38 -24.11
N GLY A 172 -43.56 -27.22 -23.09
CA GLY A 172 -42.82 -28.48 -23.16
C GLY A 172 -41.31 -28.41 -22.99
N VAL A 173 -40.82 -28.12 -21.78
CA VAL A 173 -39.62 -28.78 -21.24
C VAL A 173 -39.79 -28.92 -19.72
N PRO A 174 -39.83 -30.14 -19.15
CA PRO A 174 -39.87 -30.35 -17.71
C PRO A 174 -38.61 -29.76 -17.08
N LEU A 175 -38.77 -28.84 -16.11
CA LEU A 175 -37.69 -28.32 -15.29
C LEU A 175 -37.20 -29.41 -14.32
N HIS A 176 -36.52 -30.42 -14.86
CA HIS A 176 -35.83 -31.43 -14.07
C HIS A 176 -34.51 -31.80 -14.77
N SER A 177 -33.58 -30.85 -14.81
CA SER A 177 -32.16 -31.16 -15.01
C SER A 177 -31.35 -29.90 -14.80
N GLN A 178 -30.69 -29.76 -13.66
CA GLN A 178 -29.40 -29.05 -13.52
C GLN A 178 -28.98 -28.95 -12.04
N VAL A 179 -28.57 -30.08 -11.45
CA VAL A 179 -27.44 -30.07 -10.49
C VAL A 179 -26.71 -31.40 -10.66
N ARG A 180 -25.69 -31.43 -11.52
CA ARG A 180 -24.72 -32.53 -11.61
C ARG A 180 -23.63 -32.28 -10.56
N PRO A 181 -23.34 -33.20 -9.64
CA PRO A 181 -22.13 -33.14 -8.82
C PRO A 181 -20.92 -33.52 -9.69
N VAL A 182 -19.94 -32.65 -9.72
CA VAL A 182 -18.62 -32.88 -10.32
C VAL A 182 -17.87 -33.87 -9.41
N VAL A 183 -17.89 -35.17 -9.75
CA VAL A 183 -16.91 -36.12 -9.19
C VAL A 183 -15.66 -36.03 -10.04
N ALA A 184 -14.65 -35.39 -9.45
CA ALA A 184 -13.34 -35.18 -10.03
C ALA A 184 -12.65 -36.51 -10.35
N THR A 185 -12.01 -36.51 -11.51
CA THR A 185 -11.17 -37.56 -12.09
C THR A 185 -10.08 -38.01 -11.14
N ARG A 186 -10.12 -39.27 -10.72
CA ARG A 186 -8.94 -39.96 -10.17
C ARG A 186 -8.15 -40.52 -11.36
N THR A 187 -7.23 -39.72 -11.85
CA THR A 187 -6.10 -40.20 -12.63
C THR A 187 -5.15 -40.98 -11.72
N ASP A 188 -4.27 -41.74 -12.36
CA ASP A 188 -3.05 -42.34 -11.83
C ASP A 188 -3.21 -43.80 -11.36
N VAL A 189 -2.85 -44.76 -12.21
CA VAL A 189 -1.47 -45.30 -12.43
C VAL A 189 -1.31 -46.57 -11.59
N GLU A 190 -1.09 -47.71 -12.26
CA GLU A 190 0.08 -48.59 -12.12
C GLU A 190 -0.24 -50.08 -12.40
N GLY A 191 0.39 -50.59 -13.46
CA GLY A 191 1.15 -51.84 -13.42
C GLY A 191 0.41 -53.17 -13.22
N ARG A 192 -0.01 -53.78 -14.32
CA ARG A 192 0.47 -55.12 -14.75
C ARG A 192 0.02 -55.46 -16.16
#